data_AF-A0A7C3SDD1-F1
#
_entry.id   AF-A0A7C3SDD1-F1
#
_cell.length_a   1.000
_cell.length_b   1.000
_cell.length_c   1.000
_cell.angle_alpha   90.00
_cell.angle_beta   90.00
_cell.angle_gamma   90.00
#
_symmetry.space_group_name_H-M   'P 1'
#
loop_
_entity.id
_entity.type
_entity.pdbx_description
1 polymer ?
#
loop_
_entity_poly.entity_id
_entity_poly.type
_entity_poly.pdbx_seq_one_letter_code
_entity_poly.pdbx_strand_id
1 'polypeptide(L)' 'MEPVYECRICLKEFQGKSALIEHLRTEHEVLEIVSYAATTMISEQERDKIAREFYRQLEHIKKELRGES' A
#
# COMPACT_ATOMS: atom_id res chain seq x y z
N MET A 1 17.84 4.69 9.70
CA MET A 1 17.73 5.02 8.27
C MET A 1 16.26 5.19 7.99
N GLU A 2 15.81 6.41 7.71
CA GLU A 2 14.40 6.61 7.32
C GLU A 2 14.14 5.91 5.98
N PRO A 3 12.93 5.36 5.76
CA PRO A 3 12.60 4.75 4.48
C PRO A 3 12.67 5.80 3.37
N VAL A 4 13.43 5.48 2.31
CA VAL A 4 13.46 6.29 1.09
C VAL A 4 12.14 6.12 0.32
N TYR A 5 11.63 7.23 -0.20
CA TYR A 5 10.42 7.26 -1.00
C TYR A 5 10.82 7.34 -2.48
N GLU A 6 10.32 6.43 -3.31
CA GLU A 6 10.64 6.36 -4.73
C GLU A 6 9.42 6.77 -5.57
N CYS A 7 9.62 7.63 -6.57
CA CYS A 7 8.60 7.91 -7.57
C CYS A 7 8.44 6.70 -8.50
N ARG A 8 7.25 6.11 -8.58
CA ARG A 8 7.01 4.95 -9.47
C ARG A 8 6.85 5.30 -10.95
N ILE A 9 6.80 6.59 -11.29
CA ILE A 9 6.70 7.07 -12.67
C ILE A 9 8.11 7.23 -13.27
N CYS A 10 9.03 7.90 -12.55
CA CYS A 10 10.39 8.18 -13.03
C CYS A 10 11.53 7.52 -12.24
N LEU A 11 11.22 6.74 -11.19
CA LEU A 11 12.16 5.99 -10.34
C LEU A 11 13.15 6.85 -9.54
N LYS A 12 12.87 8.14 -9.36
CA LYS A 12 13.69 9.04 -8.54
C LYS A 12 13.42 8.82 -7.05
N GLU A 13 14.49 8.80 -6.24
CA GLU A 13 14.43 8.64 -4.79
C GLU A 13 14.37 9.98 -4.04
N PHE A 14 13.66 10.00 -2.92
CA PHE A 14 13.41 11.18 -2.10
C PHE A 14 13.54 10.86 -0.61
N GLN A 15 14.14 11.79 0.14
CA GLN A 15 14.23 11.74 1.60
C GLN A 15 12.97 12.32 2.23
N GLY A 16 11.86 11.60 2.08
CA GLY A 16 10.61 11.89 2.75
C GLY A 16 9.40 12.01 1.82
N LYS A 17 8.22 11.77 2.41
CA LYS A 17 6.94 11.75 1.69
C LYS A 17 6.61 13.11 1.08
N SER A 18 6.89 14.21 1.78
CA SER A 18 6.57 15.57 1.32
C SER A 18 7.31 15.93 0.03
N ALA A 19 8.60 15.58 -0.05
CA ALA A 19 9.43 15.82 -1.24
C ALA A 19 8.94 15.02 -2.45
N LEU A 20 8.54 13.76 -2.24
CA LEU A 20 7.92 12.95 -3.30
C LEU A 20 6.58 13.55 -3.76
N ILE A 21 5.73 14.03 -2.84
CA ILE A 21 4.44 14.64 -3.19
C ILE A 21 4.64 15.93 -4.01
N GLU A 22 5.59 16.77 -3.63
CA GLU A 22 5.92 17.98 -4.40
C GLU A 22 6.39 17.62 -5.81
N HIS A 23 7.32 16.68 -5.92
CA HIS A 23 7.81 16.18 -7.21
C HIS A 23 6.67 15.65 -8.10
N LEU A 24 5.76 14.84 -7.56
CA LEU A 24 4.61 14.34 -8.31
C LEU A 24 3.73 15.48 -8.84
N ARG A 25 3.60 16.60 -8.11
CA ARG A 25 2.77 17.73 -8.52
C ARG A 25 3.42 18.61 -9.58
N THR A 26 4.75 18.74 -9.59
CA THR A 26 5.46 19.65 -10.51
C THR A 26 5.99 18.96 -11.75
N GLU A 27 6.43 17.70 -11.62
CA GLU A 27 7.13 16.97 -12.69
C GLU A 27 6.24 15.98 -13.43
N HIS A 28 5.07 15.65 -12.89
CA HIS A 28 4.15 14.68 -13.47
C HIS A 28 2.78 15.31 -13.76
N GLU A 29 2.19 14.94 -14.89
CA GLU A 29 0.86 15.44 -15.24
C GLU A 29 -0.21 14.83 -14.32
N VAL A 30 -1.35 15.51 -14.20
CA VAL A 30 -2.45 15.07 -13.34
C VAL A 30 -2.90 13.64 -13.66
N LEU A 31 -2.89 13.26 -14.95
CA LEU A 31 -3.28 11.92 -15.39
C LEU A 31 -2.32 10.83 -14.88
N GLU A 32 -1.01 11.09 -14.91
CA GLU A 32 0.02 10.18 -14.38
C GLU A 32 -0.11 10.01 -12.87
N ILE A 33 -0.37 11.10 -12.14
CA ILE A 33 -0.57 11.08 -10.68
C ILE A 33 -1.80 10.24 -10.33
N VAL A 34 -2.93 10.44 -11.03
CA VAL A 34 -4.17 9.70 -10.79
C VAL A 34 -4.00 8.21 -11.10
N SER A 35 -3.30 7.87 -12.19
CA SER A 35 -2.96 6.49 -12.54
C SER A 35 -2.13 5.81 -11.44
N TYR A 36 -1.08 6.49 -10.97
CA TYR A 36 -0.26 5.98 -9.86
C TYR A 36 -1.06 5.80 -8.58
N ALA A 37 -1.88 6.81 -8.20
CA ALA A 37 -2.73 6.74 -7.02
C ALA A 37 -3.72 5.56 -7.12
N ALA A 38 -4.37 5.38 -8.27
CA ALA A 38 -5.28 4.25 -8.50
C ALA A 38 -4.56 2.90 -8.34
N THR A 39 -3.37 2.75 -8.92
CA THR A 39 -2.59 1.50 -8.85
C THR A 39 -2.13 1.20 -7.41
N THR A 40 -1.73 2.23 -6.67
CA THR A 40 -1.36 2.14 -5.26
C THR A 40 -2.56 1.75 -4.40
N MET A 41 -3.72 2.37 -4.64
CA MET A 41 -4.96 2.06 -3.91
C MET A 41 -5.46 0.64 -4.19
N ILE A 42 -5.34 0.14 -5.42
CA ILE A 42 -5.65 -1.25 -5.77
C ILE A 42 -4.75 -2.20 -4.98
N SER A 43 -3.45 -1.92 -4.94
CA SER A 43 -2.48 -2.74 -4.20
C SER A 43 -2.76 -2.73 -2.68
N GLU A 44 -3.13 -1.58 -2.12
CA GLU A 44 -3.54 -1.45 -0.72
C GLU A 44 -4.81 -2.23 -0.41
N GLN A 45 -5.82 -2.14 -1.29
CA GLN A 45 -7.08 -2.86 -1.14
C GLN A 45 -6.87 -4.37 -1.17
N GLU A 46 -6.00 -4.87 -2.05
CA GLU A 46 -5.65 -6.29 -2.12
C GLU A 46 -4.96 -6.77 -0.83
N ARG A 47 -3.99 -6.00 -0.31
CA ARG A 47 -3.36 -6.30 0.99
C ARG A 47 -4.36 -6.34 2.13
N ASP A 48 -5.30 -5.40 2.17
CA ASP A 48 -6.34 -5.35 3.20
C ASP A 48 -7.28 -6.56 3.12
N LYS A 49 -7.65 -6.97 1.90
CA LYS A 49 -8.44 -8.20 1.67
C LYS A 49 -7.70 -9.44 2.19
N ILE A 50 -6.42 -9.59 1.82
CA ILE A 50 -5.57 -10.71 2.26
C ILE A 50 -5.48 -10.74 3.79
N ALA A 51 -5.20 -9.60 4.42
CA ALA A 51 -5.13 -9.51 5.88
C ALA A 51 -6.43 -9.96 6.55
N ARG A 52 -7.58 -9.54 6.03
CA ARG A 52 -8.91 -9.97 6.53
C ARG A 52 -9.12 -11.47 6.39
N GLU A 53 -8.71 -12.07 5.28
CA GLU A 53 -8.78 -13.52 5.09
C GLU A 53 -7.90 -14.28 6.09
N PHE A 54 -6.67 -13.82 6.33
CA PHE A 54 -5.79 -14.38 7.35
C PHE A 54 -6.40 -14.28 8.76
N TYR A 55 -6.96 -13.13 9.14
CA TYR A 55 -7.61 -12.97 10.43
C TYR A 55 -8.77 -13.95 10.61
N ARG A 56 -9.62 -14.10 9.59
CA ARG A 56 -10.72 -15.08 9.62
C ARG A 56 -10.22 -16.52 9.80
N GLN A 57 -9.15 -16.89 9.10
CA GLN A 57 -8.54 -18.22 9.25
C GLN A 57 -7.98 -18.43 10.66
N LEU A 58 -7.29 -17.43 11.22
CA LEU A 58 -6.79 -17.48 12.59
C LEU A 58 -7.91 -17.62 13.62
N GLU A 59 -9.04 -16.95 13.42
CA GLU A 59 -10.22 -17.11 14.28
C GLU A 59 -10.77 -18.53 14.22
N HIS A 60 -10.83 -19.14 13.03
CA HIS A 60 -11.26 -20.53 12.88
C HIS A 60 -10.32 -21.49 13.62
N ILE A 61 -9.00 -21.36 13.41
CA ILE A 61 -7.99 -22.16 14.11
C ILE A 61 -8.10 -21.98 15.63
N LYS A 62 -8.34 -20.75 16.10
CA LYS A 62 -8.51 -20.45 17.53
C LYS A 62 -9.73 -21.14 18.14
N LYS A 63 -10.83 -21.27 17.40
CA LYS A 63 -12.04 -22.01 17.84
C LYS A 63 -11.77 -23.51 17.93
N GLU A 64 -11.13 -24.07 16.91
CA GLU A 64 -10.72 -25.48 16.89
C GLU A 64 -9.80 -25.82 18.08
N LEU A 65 -8.82 -24.96 18.37
CA LEU A 65 -7.91 -25.13 19.52
C LEU A 65 -8.63 -25.03 20.87
N ARG A 66 -9.79 -24.35 20.96
CA ARG A 66 -10.63 -24.33 22.16
C ARG A 66 -11.54 -25.55 22.28
N GLY A 67 -11.59 -26.43 21.28
CA GLY A 67 -12.55 -27.53 21.21
C GLY A 67 -13.99 -27.05 20.96
N GLU A 68 -14.14 -25.83 20.45
CA GLU A 68 -15.42 -25.25 20.04
C GLU A 68 -15.67 -25.61 18.55
N SER A 69 -15.89 -26.89 18.28
CA SER A 69 -16.27 -27.43 16.96
C SER A 69 -17.79 -27.68 16.91
#